data_AF-A0A6V8IM22-F1
#
_entry.id   AF-A0A6V8IM22-F1
#
_cell.length_a   1.000
_cell.length_b   1.000
_cell.length_c   1.000
_cell.angle_alpha   90.00
_cell.angle_beta   90.00
_cell.angle_gamma   90.00
#
_symmetry.space_group_name_H-M   'P 1'
#
loop_
_entity.id
_entity.type
_entity.pdbx_description
1 polymer ?
#
loop_
_entity_poly.entity_id
_entity_poly.type
_entity_poly.pdbx_seq_one_letter_code
_entity_poly.pdbx_strand_id
1 'polypeptide(L)'
;MTRPVDQVASFFTEPDDGKILECLRHVGLGYLTIGRSTSILSGGGGERQRVKLASLLDEDVDILNFGEPTTGLHGMDVTRLLTVITDL
;
A
#
# COMPACT_ATOMS: atom_id res chain seq x y z
N MET A 1 8.88 -8.87 -17.45
CA MET A 1 8.32 -9.92 -16.57
C MET A 1 7.70 -9.20 -15.38
N THR A 2 6.40 -9.31 -15.16
CA THR A 2 5.69 -8.55 -14.10
C THR A 2 5.03 -9.54 -13.15
N ARG A 3 5.12 -9.29 -11.83
CA ARG A 3 4.70 -10.23 -10.78
C ARG A 3 4.02 -9.49 -9.62
N PRO A 4 3.04 -10.11 -8.94
CA PRO A 4 2.38 -9.50 -7.78
C PRO A 4 3.35 -9.19 -6.64
N VAL A 5 3.05 -8.18 -5.83
CA VAL A 5 3.82 -7.83 -4.63
C VAL A 5 4.00 -9.06 -3.73
N ASP A 6 2.96 -9.86 -3.47
CA ASP A 6 3.07 -11.07 -2.63
C ASP A 6 4.09 -12.07 -3.19
N GLN A 7 4.13 -12.21 -4.51
CA GLN A 7 5.09 -13.11 -5.15
C GLN A 7 6.50 -12.52 -5.12
N VAL A 8 6.63 -11.21 -5.28
CA VAL A 8 7.94 -10.54 -5.26
C VAL A 8 8.52 -10.52 -3.84
N ALA A 9 7.69 -10.26 -2.83
CA ALA A 9 8.05 -10.29 -1.41
C ALA A 9 8.64 -11.65 -1.00
N SER A 10 8.12 -12.76 -1.53
CA SER A 10 8.62 -14.11 -1.23
C SER A 10 10.08 -14.38 -1.66
N PHE A 11 10.67 -13.52 -2.51
CA PHE A 11 12.09 -13.63 -2.86
C PHE A 11 13.02 -12.98 -1.83
N PHE A 12 12.50 -12.11 -0.97
CA PHE A 12 13.24 -11.42 0.07
C PHE A 12 13.10 -12.19 1.38
N THR A 13 14.23 -12.48 2.02
CA THR A 13 14.29 -13.26 3.26
C THR A 13 14.85 -12.46 4.43
N GLU A 14 15.61 -11.40 4.14
CA GLU A 14 16.11 -10.47 5.13
C GLU A 14 15.08 -9.36 5.36
N PRO A 15 14.91 -8.91 6.62
CA PRO A 15 13.85 -7.96 6.99
C PRO A 15 13.97 -6.59 6.31
N ASP A 16 15.18 -6.15 5.94
CA ASP A 16 15.40 -4.86 5.29
C ASP A 16 15.20 -4.89 3.77
N ASP A 17 15.53 -6.01 3.10
CA ASP A 17 15.60 -6.04 1.63
C ASP A 17 14.24 -5.99 0.92
N GLY A 18 13.15 -6.06 1.67
CA GLY A 18 11.78 -6.05 1.16
C GLY A 18 10.82 -5.16 1.95
N LYS A 19 11.30 -4.23 2.77
CA LYS A 19 10.47 -3.44 3.71
C LYS A 19 9.25 -2.82 3.02
N ILE A 20 9.46 -2.12 1.91
CA ILE A 20 8.36 -1.53 1.12
C ILE A 20 7.36 -2.56 0.58
N LEU A 21 7.79 -3.79 0.27
CA LEU A 21 6.90 -4.87 -0.19
C LEU A 21 6.03 -5.38 0.97
N GLU A 22 6.61 -5.50 2.16
CA GLU A 22 5.86 -5.82 3.37
C GLU A 22 4.88 -4.70 3.75
N CYS A 23 5.28 -3.43 3.65
CA CYS A 23 4.36 -2.30 3.82
C CYS A 23 3.21 -2.36 2.82
N LEU A 24 3.48 -2.65 1.55
CA LEU A 24 2.43 -2.82 0.53
C LEU A 24 1.49 -3.99 0.84
N ARG A 25 1.99 -5.11 1.37
CA ARG A 25 1.16 -6.24 1.81
C ARG A 25 0.31 -5.87 3.02
N HIS A 26 0.91 -5.18 3.99
CA HIS A 26 0.26 -4.72 5.21
C HIS A 26 -0.91 -3.77 4.92
N VAL A 27 -0.75 -2.85 3.97
CA VAL A 27 -1.85 -1.99 3.51
C VAL A 27 -2.84 -2.69 2.56
N GLY A 28 -2.75 -4.01 2.38
CA GLY A 28 -3.67 -4.81 1.58
C GLY A 28 -3.48 -4.71 0.07
N LEU A 29 -2.27 -4.37 -0.41
CA LEU A 29 -1.92 -4.22 -1.82
C LEU A 29 -1.03 -5.35 -2.37
N GLY A 30 -0.98 -6.50 -1.71
CA GLY A 30 -0.20 -7.68 -2.13
C GLY A 30 -0.50 -8.17 -3.55
N TYR A 31 -1.71 -7.92 -4.05
CA TYR A 31 -2.14 -8.28 -5.41
C TYR A 31 -1.61 -7.35 -6.50
N LEU A 32 -1.08 -6.16 -6.15
CA LEU A 32 -0.58 -5.22 -7.14
C LEU A 32 0.60 -5.81 -7.88
N THR A 33 0.63 -5.63 -9.19
CA THR A 33 1.70 -6.20 -10.02
C THR A 33 2.82 -5.21 -10.26
N ILE A 34 4.04 -5.55 -9.84
CA ILE A 34 5.25 -4.73 -10.00
C ILE A 34 5.72 -4.71 -11.46
N GLY A 35 6.22 -3.54 -11.89
CA GLY A 35 6.77 -3.33 -13.23
C GLY A 35 5.71 -3.10 -14.31
N ARG A 36 4.45 -2.85 -13.92
CA ARG A 36 3.39 -2.40 -14.82
C ARG A 36 3.19 -0.90 -14.66
N SER A 37 2.72 -0.23 -15.72
CA SER A 37 2.33 1.17 -15.66
C SER A 37 1.27 1.37 -14.57
N THR A 38 1.42 2.44 -13.78
CA THR A 38 0.53 2.80 -12.65
C THR A 38 -0.90 3.15 -13.09
N SER A 39 -1.17 3.18 -14.39
CA SER A 39 -2.49 3.32 -14.99
C SER A 39 -3.45 2.14 -14.70
N ILE A 40 -2.96 1.05 -14.08
CA ILE A 40 -3.76 -0.14 -13.69
C ILE A 40 -3.90 -0.26 -12.16
N LEU A 41 -3.43 0.72 -11.37
CA LEU A 41 -4.06 0.91 -10.07
C LEU A 41 -5.54 1.15 -10.41
N SER A 42 -6.42 0.21 -10.05
CA SER A 42 -7.87 0.34 -10.15
C SER A 42 -8.20 1.78 -9.82
N GLY A 43 -8.73 2.52 -10.78
CA GLY A 43 -8.69 3.99 -10.81
C GLY A 43 -9.36 4.72 -9.64
N GLY A 44 -9.81 4.03 -8.59
CA GLY A 44 -10.26 4.62 -7.34
C GLY A 44 -9.11 5.22 -6.51
N GLY A 45 -9.40 6.32 -5.82
CA GLY A 45 -8.42 6.98 -4.94
C GLY A 45 -7.89 6.08 -3.83
N GLY A 46 -8.54 4.94 -3.55
CA GLY A 46 -8.27 4.11 -2.38
C GLY A 46 -6.95 3.36 -2.48
N GLU A 47 -6.66 2.80 -3.64
CA GLU A 47 -5.37 2.16 -3.88
C GLU A 47 -4.24 3.18 -3.86
N ARG A 48 -4.45 4.36 -4.44
CA ARG A 48 -3.46 5.45 -4.43
C ARG A 48 -3.14 5.91 -3.01
N GLN A 49 -4.17 6.04 -2.18
CA GLN A 49 -4.01 6.44 -0.78
C GLN A 49 -3.27 5.35 0.01
N ARG A 50 -3.58 4.07 -0.22
CA ARG A 50 -2.87 2.95 0.42
C ARG A 50 -1.43 2.82 -0.05
N VAL A 51 -1.14 3.06 -1.34
CA VAL A 51 0.26 3.13 -1.84
C VAL A 51 1.02 4.24 -1.12
N LYS A 52 0.43 5.44 -1.03
CA LYS A 52 1.04 6.56 -0.30
C LYS A 52 1.29 6.20 1.16
N LEU A 53 0.34 5.54 1.80
CA LEU A 53 0.48 5.07 3.18
C LEU A 53 1.63 4.06 3.33
N ALA A 54 1.72 3.05 2.45
CA ALA A 54 2.82 2.09 2.48
C ALA A 54 4.19 2.76 2.32
N SER A 55 4.32 3.77 1.43
CA SER A 55 5.57 4.52 1.29
C SER A 55 5.93 5.32 2.53
N LEU A 56 4.94 5.79 3.31
CA LEU A 56 5.21 6.51 4.56
C LEU A 56 5.60 5.56 5.70
N LEU A 57 5.07 4.33 5.73
CA LEU A 57 5.44 3.30 6.72
C LEU A 57 6.84 2.71 6.50
N ASP A 58 7.36 2.84 5.27
CA ASP A 58 8.73 2.48 4.97
C ASP A 58 9.73 3.48 5.60
N GLU A 59 9.29 4.71 5.90
CA GLU A 59 10.07 5.73 6.59
C GLU A 59 9.92 5.65 8.13
N ASP A 60 10.90 6.18 8.86
CA ASP A 60 10.89 6.27 10.32
C ASP A 60 10.19 7.58 10.75
N VAL A 61 8.86 7.58 10.70
CA VAL A 61 8.02 8.75 10.94
C VAL A 61 7.16 8.57 12.19
N ASP A 62 7.34 9.47 13.17
CA ASP A 62 6.60 9.44 14.44
C ASP A 62 5.14 9.91 14.31
N ILE A 63 4.84 10.79 13.34
CA ILE A 63 3.52 11.43 13.19
C ILE A 63 3.14 11.50 11.71
N LEU A 64 2.01 10.88 11.36
CA LEU A 64 1.39 10.97 10.03
C LEU A 64 0.16 11.87 10.07
N ASN A 65 0.14 12.91 9.23
CA ASN A 65 -1.01 13.79 9.06
C ASN A 65 -1.69 13.55 7.70
N PHE A 66 -2.97 13.19 7.72
CA PHE A 66 -3.79 13.01 6.53
C PHE A 66 -4.83 14.12 6.40
N GLY A 67 -4.66 14.99 5.40
CA GLY A 67 -5.73 15.90 4.98
C GLY A 67 -6.76 15.15 4.12
N GLU A 68 -7.99 15.04 4.62
CA GLU A 68 -9.15 14.41 3.94
C GLU A 68 -8.83 13.05 3.26
N PRO A 69 -8.43 12.02 4.03
CA PRO A 69 -7.92 10.75 3.49
C PRO A 69 -8.95 9.94 2.69
N THR A 70 -10.24 10.26 2.83
CA THR A 70 -11.36 9.48 2.29
C THR A 70 -12.04 10.15 1.11
N THR A 71 -11.62 11.34 0.69
CA THR A 71 -12.26 12.09 -0.40
C THR A 71 -12.14 11.33 -1.72
N GLY A 72 -13.28 11.09 -2.39
CA GLY A 72 -13.33 10.35 -3.64
C GLY A 72 -13.16 8.84 -3.53
N LEU A 73 -13.18 8.28 -2.30
CA LEU A 73 -13.11 6.84 -2.07
C LEU A 73 -14.50 6.21 -2.06
N HIS A 74 -14.62 5.00 -2.62
CA HIS A 74 -15.79 4.17 -2.41
C HIS A 74 -15.85 3.70 -0.94
N GLY A 75 -17.04 3.47 -0.37
CA GLY A 75 -17.18 3.12 1.06
C GLY A 75 -16.38 1.87 1.48
N MET A 76 -16.23 0.91 0.58
CA MET A 76 -15.38 -0.27 0.82
C MET A 76 -13.89 0.08 0.87
N ASP A 77 -13.43 1.06 0.09
CA ASP A 77 -12.04 1.55 0.15
C ASP A 77 -11.78 2.43 1.36
N VAL A 78 -12.78 3.20 1.81
CA VAL A 78 -12.72 3.92 3.10
C VAL A 78 -12.53 2.93 4.24
N THR A 79 -13.32 1.85 4.26
CA THR A 79 -13.23 0.82 5.30
C THR A 79 -11.82 0.20 5.31
N ARG A 80 -11.31 -0.21 4.14
CA ARG A 80 -9.95 -0.76 4.03
C ARG A 80 -8.88 0.23 4.49
N LEU A 81 -8.99 1.50 4.08
CA LEU A 81 -8.03 2.52 4.48
C LEU A 81 -8.05 2.74 6.00
N LEU A 82 -9.23 2.82 6.60
CA LEU A 82 -9.37 2.99 8.05
C LEU A 82 -8.83 1.79 8.81
N THR A 83 -9.11 0.56 8.38
CA THR A 83 -8.55 -0.65 8.99
C THR A 83 -7.03 -0.59 9.02
N VAL A 84 -6.40 -0.22 7.91
CA VAL A 84 -4.94 -0.12 7.86
C VAL A 84 -4.44 0.95 8.84
N ILE A 85 -5.04 2.15 8.85
CA ILE A 85 -4.64 3.24 9.76
C ILE A 85 -4.81 2.85 11.24
N THR A 86 -5.84 2.08 11.59
CA THR A 86 -6.09 1.64 12.97
C THR A 86 -5.22 0.46 13.41
N ASP A 87 -4.67 -0.30 12.46
CA ASP A 87 -3.79 -1.45 12.71
C ASP A 87 -2.30 -1.06 12.72
N LEU A 88 -1.95 0.21 12.51
CA LEU A 88 -0.60 0.78 12.67
C LEU A 88 -0.19 0.88 14.13
#